data_AF-A0A2S9XKB4-F1
#
_entry.id   AF-A0A2S9XKB4-F1
#
_cell.length_a   1.000
_cell.length_b   1.000
_cell.length_c   1.000
_cell.angle_alpha   90.00
_cell.angle_beta   90.00
_cell.angle_gamma   90.00
#
_symmetry.space_group_name_H-M   'P 1'
#
loop_
_entity.id
_entity.type
_entity.pdbx_description
1 polymer ?
#
loop_
_entity_poly.entity_id
_entity_poly.type
_entity_poly.pdbx_seq_one_letter_code
_entity_poly.pdbx_strand_id
1 'polypeptide(L)'
;MLPVILSTLLSNFATSDPNLCDLLHADASGAPYLDSTGQGLARYCAWTGPEAPVLDANLCCDIDVDGAACTAADHTGRCRSGTRFYCEYGEATAAGVICYQPFPSMCDAGLCVAPPDVPPPGLAIDGLVCCAGGVCVPVGGDPEWECPGQYLACPYGIQNADGTVECYT
;
A
#
# COMPACT_ATOMS: atom_id res chain seq x y z
N MET A 1 -48.55 28.75 12.68
CA MET A 1 -48.34 28.01 11.41
C MET A 1 -46.85 27.78 11.26
N LEU A 2 -46.43 26.51 11.36
CA LEU A 2 -45.08 26.06 10.98
C LEU A 2 -45.00 25.96 9.45
N PRO A 3 -43.79 26.00 8.89
CA PRO A 3 -43.30 24.78 8.26
C PRO A 3 -41.93 24.36 8.80
N VAL A 4 -41.90 23.12 9.30
CA VAL A 4 -40.74 22.23 9.22
C VAL A 4 -40.28 22.16 7.75
N ILE A 5 -39.01 21.82 7.56
CA ILE A 5 -38.40 21.08 6.44
C ILE A 5 -37.30 21.90 5.76
N LEU A 6 -36.05 21.71 6.22
CA LEU A 6 -34.95 21.34 5.33
C LEU A 6 -33.74 20.77 6.11
N SER A 7 -33.98 19.71 6.90
CA SER A 7 -32.91 18.91 7.54
C SER A 7 -32.60 17.62 6.78
N THR A 8 -32.86 17.57 5.46
CA THR A 8 -32.83 16.31 4.67
C THR A 8 -31.71 16.24 3.63
N LEU A 9 -30.58 16.93 3.82
CA LEU A 9 -29.44 16.88 2.87
C LEU A 9 -28.15 16.25 3.43
N LEU A 10 -28.18 15.65 4.63
CA LEU A 10 -27.02 14.93 5.19
C LEU A 10 -27.20 13.40 5.23
N SER A 11 -28.17 12.86 4.50
CA SER A 11 -28.37 11.41 4.38
C SER A 11 -27.66 10.76 3.19
N ASN A 12 -26.62 11.41 2.65
CA ASN A 12 -25.58 10.67 1.93
C ASN A 12 -24.67 10.00 2.96
N PHE A 13 -25.20 9.00 3.66
CA PHE A 13 -24.34 7.95 4.18
C PHE A 13 -23.71 7.31 2.93
N ALA A 14 -22.52 7.78 2.55
CA ALA A 14 -21.63 6.94 1.77
C ALA A 14 -21.28 5.76 2.69
N THR A 15 -22.12 4.72 2.67
CA THR A 15 -21.88 3.44 3.33
C THR A 15 -20.87 2.62 2.52
N SER A 16 -19.84 3.27 1.97
CA SER A 16 -18.68 2.56 1.44
C SER A 16 -17.89 2.09 2.65
N ASP A 17 -17.63 0.80 2.71
CA ASP A 17 -16.73 0.26 3.73
C ASP A 17 -15.37 0.94 3.61
N PRO A 18 -14.69 1.23 4.74
CA PRO A 18 -13.37 1.86 4.69
C PRO A 18 -12.42 0.98 3.88
N ASN A 19 -11.59 1.60 3.03
CA ASN A 19 -10.56 0.84 2.32
C ASN A 19 -9.47 0.42 3.32
N LEU A 20 -9.13 -0.87 3.31
CA LEU A 20 -8.11 -1.40 4.21
C LEU A 20 -6.75 -0.72 4.00
N CYS A 21 -6.42 -0.40 2.74
CA CYS A 21 -5.12 0.19 2.39
C CYS A 21 -5.03 1.69 2.68
N ASP A 22 -6.13 2.35 3.06
CA ASP A 22 -6.12 3.74 3.53
C ASP A 22 -5.68 3.84 5.00
N LEU A 23 -5.51 2.71 5.70
CA LEU A 23 -4.94 2.67 7.04
C LEU A 23 -3.42 2.74 6.94
N LEU A 24 -2.88 3.95 7.05
CA LEU A 24 -1.46 4.22 6.83
C LEU A 24 -0.59 4.03 8.08
N HIS A 25 0.69 3.74 7.86
CA HIS A 25 1.73 3.97 8.87
C HIS A 25 1.79 5.46 9.22
N ALA A 26 2.01 5.74 10.50
CA ALA A 26 2.06 7.09 11.04
C ALA A 26 3.18 7.23 12.08
N ASP A 27 3.67 8.45 12.22
CA ASP A 27 4.70 8.81 13.19
C ASP A 27 4.17 8.80 14.64
N ALA A 28 5.05 9.12 15.60
CA ALA A 28 4.70 9.19 17.02
C ALA A 28 3.62 10.25 17.34
N SER A 29 3.39 11.23 16.45
CA SER A 29 2.32 12.23 16.58
C SER A 29 1.00 11.79 15.95
N GLY A 30 1.00 10.68 15.21
CA GLY A 30 -0.13 10.16 14.44
C GLY A 30 -0.26 10.77 13.04
N ALA A 31 0.75 11.51 12.56
CA ALA A 31 0.77 12.02 11.19
C ALA A 31 1.20 10.88 10.24
N PRO A 32 0.49 10.67 9.11
CA PRO A 32 0.86 9.60 8.18
C PRO A 32 2.22 9.88 7.53
N TYR A 33 3.00 8.82 7.31
CA TYR A 33 4.17 8.90 6.45
C TYR A 33 3.69 9.06 5.01
N LEU A 34 4.04 10.19 4.40
CA LEU A 34 3.72 10.54 3.02
C LEU A 34 5.01 10.85 2.27
N ASP A 35 5.05 10.48 0.99
CA ASP A 35 6.10 10.95 0.09
C ASP A 35 5.80 12.36 -0.46
N SER A 36 6.70 12.87 -1.31
CA SER A 36 6.57 14.20 -1.95
C SER A 36 5.35 14.38 -2.85
N THR A 37 4.66 13.29 -3.23
CA THR A 37 3.43 13.30 -4.03
C THR A 37 2.17 13.18 -3.16
N GLY A 38 2.33 12.96 -1.85
CA GLY A 38 1.23 12.70 -0.92
C GLY A 38 0.83 11.22 -0.89
N GLN A 39 1.59 10.31 -1.49
CA GLN A 39 1.35 8.87 -1.41
C GLN A 39 1.78 8.38 -0.03
N GLY A 40 0.89 7.68 0.67
CA GLY A 40 1.18 7.07 1.98
C GLY A 40 1.63 5.62 1.90
N LEU A 41 2.00 5.04 3.05
CA LEU A 41 2.33 3.61 3.20
C LEU A 41 1.23 2.87 3.96
N ALA A 42 0.50 1.99 3.29
CA ALA A 42 -0.54 1.16 3.90
C ALA A 42 0.07 0.20 4.93
N ARG A 43 -0.54 0.13 6.11
CA ARG A 43 -0.07 -0.72 7.22
C ARG A 43 -0.48 -2.18 7.08
N TYR A 44 -1.63 -2.43 6.46
CA TYR A 44 -2.28 -3.74 6.42
C TYR A 44 -2.38 -4.33 5.01
N CYS A 45 -1.75 -3.69 4.04
CA CYS A 45 -1.69 -4.15 2.65
C CYS A 45 -0.24 -4.40 2.27
N ALA A 46 -0.02 -5.45 1.48
CA ALA A 46 1.31 -5.70 0.92
C ALA A 46 1.60 -4.65 -0.17
N TRP A 47 2.76 -4.02 -0.10
CA TRP A 47 3.22 -3.10 -1.13
C TRP A 47 3.67 -3.88 -2.36
N THR A 48 3.27 -3.43 -3.54
CA THR A 48 3.59 -4.10 -4.80
C THR A 48 3.73 -3.10 -5.94
N GLY A 49 4.03 -3.61 -7.14
CA GLY A 49 4.13 -2.81 -8.36
C GLY A 49 2.78 -2.38 -8.93
N PRO A 50 2.79 -1.68 -10.09
CA PRO A 50 1.58 -1.14 -10.69
C PRO A 50 0.62 -2.22 -11.23
N GLU A 51 1.10 -3.44 -11.42
CA GLU A 51 0.34 -4.57 -11.97
C GLU A 51 -0.41 -5.39 -10.89
N ALA A 52 -0.74 -4.77 -9.76
CA ALA A 52 -1.49 -5.42 -8.70
C ALA A 52 -2.85 -5.94 -9.21
N PRO A 53 -3.24 -7.19 -8.92
CA PRO A 53 -4.53 -7.71 -9.35
C PRO A 53 -5.68 -6.93 -8.71
N VAL A 54 -6.68 -6.57 -9.52
CA VAL A 54 -7.92 -5.96 -9.01
C VAL A 54 -8.77 -7.03 -8.36
N LEU A 55 -9.19 -6.78 -7.12
CA LEU A 55 -10.12 -7.63 -6.39
C LEU A 55 -11.52 -7.02 -6.34
N ASP A 56 -11.62 -5.72 -6.02
CA ASP A 56 -12.88 -4.97 -5.89
C ASP A 56 -13.93 -5.71 -5.03
N ALA A 57 -13.56 -5.98 -3.76
CA ALA A 57 -14.41 -6.76 -2.86
C ALA A 57 -14.46 -6.23 -1.44
N ASN A 58 -15.61 -6.44 -0.80
CA ASN A 58 -15.75 -6.26 0.65
C ASN A 58 -15.19 -7.48 1.39
N LEU A 59 -14.40 -7.20 2.41
CA LEU A 59 -13.72 -8.17 3.25
C LEU A 59 -14.20 -8.09 4.68
N CYS A 60 -13.94 -9.17 5.39
CA CYS A 60 -14.10 -9.28 6.83
C CYS A 60 -12.72 -9.52 7.42
N CYS A 61 -12.20 -8.51 8.11
CA CYS A 61 -10.84 -8.49 8.63
C CYS A 61 -10.82 -8.43 10.14
N ASP A 62 -9.99 -9.28 10.74
CA ASP A 62 -9.55 -9.15 12.12
C ASP A 62 -8.19 -8.43 12.09
N ILE A 63 -8.12 -7.26 12.73
CA ILE A 63 -6.94 -6.40 12.73
C ILE A 63 -6.36 -6.33 14.13
N ASP A 64 -5.05 -6.48 14.24
CA ASP A 64 -4.30 -6.29 15.46
C ASP A 64 -2.97 -5.55 15.22
N VAL A 65 -2.03 -5.72 16.14
CA VAL A 65 -0.69 -5.11 16.09
C VAL A 65 0.18 -5.77 15.03
N ASP A 66 -0.01 -7.07 14.77
CA ASP A 66 0.81 -7.90 13.91
C ASP A 66 0.33 -7.86 12.45
N GLY A 67 -0.94 -7.52 12.21
CA GLY A 67 -1.43 -7.29 10.85
C GLY A 67 -2.96 -7.32 10.71
N ALA A 68 -3.41 -7.69 9.51
CA ALA A 68 -4.81 -7.91 9.19
C ALA A 68 -4.99 -9.32 8.61
N ALA A 69 -5.87 -10.12 9.21
CA ALA A 69 -6.30 -11.39 8.67
C ALA A 69 -7.68 -11.21 8.04
N CYS A 70 -7.76 -11.28 6.71
CA CYS A 70 -8.98 -10.97 5.96
C CYS A 70 -9.55 -12.19 5.23
N THR A 71 -10.88 -12.24 5.15
CA THR A 71 -11.64 -13.18 4.32
C THR A 71 -12.67 -12.42 3.49
N ALA A 72 -13.14 -13.01 2.39
CA ALA A 72 -14.22 -12.41 1.62
C ALA A 72 -15.50 -12.30 2.47
N ALA A 73 -16.21 -11.19 2.36
CA ALA A 73 -17.55 -11.08 2.91
C ALA A 73 -18.50 -12.10 2.24
N ASP A 74 -19.60 -12.45 2.91
CA ASP A 74 -20.58 -13.34 2.30
C ASP A 74 -21.24 -12.70 1.06
N HIS A 75 -22.03 -13.49 0.33
CA HIS A 75 -22.76 -13.04 -0.87
C HIS A 75 -23.72 -11.86 -0.63
N THR A 76 -23.98 -11.48 0.62
CA THR A 76 -24.79 -10.30 1.01
C THR A 76 -23.94 -9.14 1.53
N GLY A 77 -22.61 -9.24 1.47
CA GLY A 77 -21.67 -8.24 1.97
C GLY A 77 -21.60 -8.18 3.50
N ARG A 78 -21.90 -9.28 4.19
CA ARG A 78 -21.89 -9.34 5.66
C ARG A 78 -20.70 -10.14 6.19
N CYS A 79 -20.27 -9.72 7.38
CA CYS A 79 -19.24 -10.40 8.15
C CYS A 79 -19.86 -11.28 9.22
N ARG A 80 -19.51 -12.57 9.21
CA ARG A 80 -19.81 -13.49 10.32
C ARG A 80 -18.95 -13.18 11.55
N SER A 81 -17.73 -12.72 11.31
CA SER A 81 -16.75 -12.23 12.30
C SER A 81 -15.86 -11.17 11.63
N GLY A 82 -15.15 -10.38 12.43
CA GLY A 82 -14.30 -9.30 11.95
C GLY A 82 -15.05 -8.02 11.58
N THR A 83 -14.25 -7.02 11.23
CA THR A 83 -14.73 -5.70 10.78
C THR A 83 -14.76 -5.67 9.27
N ARG A 84 -15.76 -4.99 8.70
CA ARG A 84 -15.92 -4.89 7.27
C ARG A 84 -15.00 -3.82 6.69
N PHE A 85 -14.25 -4.19 5.66
CA PHE A 85 -13.39 -3.29 4.89
C PHE A 85 -13.61 -3.51 3.40
N TYR A 86 -13.17 -2.56 2.59
CA TYR A 86 -13.08 -2.68 1.15
C TYR A 86 -11.62 -2.92 0.73
N CYS A 87 -11.43 -3.70 -0.33
CA CYS A 87 -10.13 -4.03 -0.90
C CYS A 87 -10.20 -3.88 -2.42
N GLU A 88 -9.55 -2.83 -2.93
CA GLU A 88 -9.54 -2.51 -4.37
C GLU A 88 -8.63 -3.47 -5.14
N TYR A 89 -7.39 -3.60 -4.68
CA TYR A 89 -6.39 -4.50 -5.24
C TYR A 89 -6.10 -5.62 -4.24
N GLY A 90 -6.06 -6.85 -4.72
CA GLY A 90 -5.88 -8.00 -3.86
C GLY A 90 -6.04 -9.32 -4.60
N GLU A 91 -5.79 -10.40 -3.87
CA GLU A 91 -6.05 -11.75 -4.36
C GLU A 91 -6.60 -12.65 -3.25
N ALA A 92 -7.45 -13.60 -3.65
CA ALA A 92 -7.87 -14.67 -2.78
C ALA A 92 -6.85 -15.81 -2.83
N THR A 93 -6.36 -16.21 -1.67
CA THR A 93 -5.43 -17.32 -1.47
C THR A 93 -6.12 -18.46 -0.72
N ALA A 94 -5.43 -19.60 -0.56
CA ALA A 94 -5.91 -20.68 0.29
C ALA A 94 -6.04 -20.29 1.77
N ALA A 95 -5.34 -19.23 2.21
CA ALA A 95 -5.30 -18.78 3.60
C ALA A 95 -6.27 -17.63 3.91
N GLY A 96 -6.87 -17.00 2.90
CA GLY A 96 -7.70 -15.81 3.07
C GLY A 96 -7.56 -14.86 1.89
N VAL A 97 -7.73 -13.57 2.12
CA VAL A 97 -7.54 -12.51 1.12
C VAL A 97 -6.34 -11.64 1.52
N ILE A 98 -5.47 -11.35 0.56
CA ILE A 98 -4.39 -10.38 0.69
C ILE A 98 -4.80 -9.12 -0.07
N CYS A 99 -4.72 -7.95 0.57
CA CYS A 99 -4.87 -6.67 -0.11
C CYS A 99 -3.51 -6.11 -0.50
N TYR A 100 -3.48 -5.44 -1.64
CA TYR A 100 -2.29 -4.82 -2.20
C TYR A 100 -2.42 -3.31 -2.26
N GLN A 101 -1.30 -2.63 -2.02
CA GLN A 101 -1.13 -1.24 -2.36
C GLN A 101 -0.16 -1.15 -3.55
N PRO A 102 -0.65 -0.83 -4.75
CA PRO A 102 0.22 -0.65 -5.90
C PRO A 102 1.01 0.66 -5.78
N PHE A 103 2.29 0.60 -6.16
CA PHE A 103 3.15 1.78 -6.31
C PHE A 103 3.63 1.89 -7.76
N PRO A 104 3.91 3.12 -8.24
CA PRO A 104 4.49 3.31 -9.57
C PRO A 104 5.82 2.57 -9.72
N SER A 105 6.08 2.08 -10.93
CA SER A 105 7.35 1.40 -11.24
C SER A 105 8.52 2.38 -11.25
N MET A 106 9.62 2.00 -10.61
CA MET A 106 10.90 2.71 -10.72
C MET A 106 11.40 2.75 -12.18
N CYS A 107 11.08 1.73 -12.97
CA CYS A 107 11.49 1.65 -14.36
C CYS A 107 10.66 2.60 -15.25
N ASP A 108 9.36 2.71 -14.98
CA ASP A 108 8.49 3.66 -15.71
C ASP A 108 8.84 5.12 -15.36
N ALA A 109 9.41 5.35 -14.17
CA ALA A 109 10.01 6.62 -13.78
C ALA A 109 11.38 6.89 -14.46
N GLY A 110 11.90 5.96 -15.25
CA GLY A 110 13.18 6.10 -15.97
C GLY A 110 14.43 5.95 -15.08
N LEU A 111 14.29 5.31 -13.93
CA LEU A 111 15.36 5.16 -12.93
C LEU A 111 15.99 3.75 -12.91
N CYS A 112 15.44 2.79 -13.65
CA CYS A 112 16.05 1.47 -13.77
C CYS A 112 17.31 1.49 -14.62
N VAL A 113 18.21 0.57 -14.31
CA VAL A 113 19.45 0.34 -15.04
C VAL A 113 19.37 -0.97 -15.80
N ALA A 114 20.20 -1.10 -16.84
CA ALA A 114 20.28 -2.36 -17.59
C ALA A 114 20.81 -3.47 -16.67
N PRO A 115 20.25 -4.69 -16.74
CA PRO A 115 20.76 -5.81 -15.97
C PRO A 115 22.22 -6.09 -16.36
N PRO A 116 23.13 -6.28 -15.39
CA PRO A 116 24.51 -6.60 -15.69
C PRO A 116 24.64 -8.05 -16.19
N ASP A 117 25.67 -8.33 -16.99
CA ASP A 117 25.97 -9.68 -17.48
C ASP A 117 26.24 -10.67 -16.32
N VAL A 118 26.74 -10.14 -15.20
CA VAL A 118 26.97 -10.87 -13.95
C VAL A 118 26.26 -10.12 -12.83
N PRO A 119 25.38 -10.78 -12.05
CA PRO A 119 24.71 -10.13 -10.92
C PRO A 119 25.72 -9.49 -9.97
N PRO A 120 25.51 -8.23 -9.55
CA PRO A 120 26.42 -7.59 -8.62
C PRO A 120 26.30 -8.24 -7.25
N PRO A 121 27.38 -8.26 -6.45
CA PRO A 121 27.27 -8.65 -5.05
C PRO A 121 26.40 -7.62 -4.32
N GLY A 122 25.31 -8.07 -3.69
CA GLY A 122 24.42 -7.21 -2.93
C GLY A 122 23.27 -7.99 -2.32
N LEU A 123 22.42 -7.29 -1.58
CA LEU A 123 21.20 -7.88 -1.04
C LEU A 123 20.11 -7.77 -2.09
N ALA A 124 19.54 -8.90 -2.48
CA ALA A 124 18.34 -8.91 -3.29
C ALA A 124 17.21 -8.25 -2.49
N ILE A 125 16.56 -7.28 -3.12
CA ILE A 125 15.38 -6.60 -2.60
C ILE A 125 14.28 -6.70 -3.65
N ASP A 126 13.14 -7.19 -3.19
CA ASP A 126 11.88 -7.19 -3.92
C ASP A 126 10.92 -6.36 -3.08
N GLY A 127 10.67 -5.12 -3.50
CA GLY A 127 9.83 -4.25 -2.68
C GLY A 127 9.89 -2.78 -3.03
N LEU A 128 9.67 -1.96 -2.01
CA LEU A 128 9.47 -0.52 -2.13
C LEU A 128 10.76 0.25 -1.81
N VAL A 129 11.03 1.28 -2.61
CA VAL A 129 12.15 2.21 -2.41
C VAL A 129 11.66 3.64 -2.30
N CYS A 130 12.39 4.46 -1.55
CA CYS A 130 12.26 5.92 -1.60
C CYS A 130 13.32 6.49 -2.53
N CYS A 131 12.91 7.19 -3.59
CA CYS A 131 13.80 7.79 -4.56
C CYS A 131 13.77 9.32 -4.49
N ALA A 132 14.89 9.93 -4.12
CA ALA A 132 15.04 11.39 -4.01
C ALA A 132 16.29 11.84 -4.78
N GLY A 133 16.13 12.79 -5.71
CA GLY A 133 17.26 13.33 -6.48
C GLY A 133 18.01 12.29 -7.33
N GLY A 134 17.34 11.20 -7.74
CA GLY A 134 17.92 10.12 -8.53
C GLY A 134 18.65 9.04 -7.71
N VAL A 135 18.67 9.16 -6.38
CA VAL A 135 19.19 8.13 -5.47
C VAL A 135 18.01 7.44 -4.80
N CYS A 136 18.01 6.10 -4.84
CA CYS A 136 16.96 5.27 -4.25
C CYS A 136 17.52 4.49 -3.06
N VAL A 137 16.75 4.39 -1.98
CA VAL A 137 17.08 3.63 -0.76
C VAL A 137 15.89 2.75 -0.37
N PRO A 138 16.12 1.60 0.30
CA PRO A 138 15.01 0.73 0.70
C PRO A 138 14.11 1.41 1.75
N VAL A 139 12.83 1.07 1.73
CA VAL A 139 11.85 1.45 2.76
C VAL A 139 11.73 0.28 3.74
N GLY A 140 11.98 0.50 5.04
CA GLY A 140 12.21 -0.61 5.98
C GLY A 140 11.74 -0.44 7.44
N GLY A 141 11.04 0.64 7.79
CA GLY A 141 10.66 0.93 9.18
C GLY A 141 10.67 2.41 9.48
N ASP A 142 10.31 2.82 10.69
CA ASP A 142 10.54 4.19 11.17
C ASP A 142 12.01 4.33 11.63
N PRO A 143 12.78 5.33 11.16
CA PRO A 143 12.38 6.51 10.37
C PRO A 143 12.52 6.36 8.84
N GLU A 144 12.93 5.20 8.34
CA GLU A 144 13.07 4.93 6.90
C GLU A 144 11.75 5.01 6.09
N TRP A 145 10.62 5.16 6.77
CA TRP A 145 9.32 5.47 6.17
C TRP A 145 9.24 6.93 5.75
N GLU A 146 10.02 7.86 6.29
CA GLU A 146 10.06 9.23 5.79
C GLU A 146 10.71 9.28 4.40
N CYS A 147 9.91 9.60 3.37
CA CYS A 147 10.41 9.72 2.02
C CYS A 147 10.40 11.18 1.52
N PRO A 148 11.56 11.87 1.49
CA PRO A 148 11.62 13.22 0.91
C PRO A 148 11.43 13.23 -0.61
N GLY A 149 11.45 12.06 -1.24
CA GLY A 149 11.28 11.83 -2.67
C GLY A 149 9.95 11.15 -2.98
N GLN A 150 9.96 10.14 -3.83
CA GLN A 150 8.78 9.37 -4.21
C GLN A 150 8.95 7.89 -3.85
N TYR A 151 7.88 7.25 -3.40
CA TYR A 151 7.85 5.79 -3.26
C TYR A 151 7.68 5.13 -4.63
N LEU A 152 8.58 4.22 -4.96
CA LEU A 152 8.56 3.48 -6.23
C LEU A 152 8.75 1.99 -5.97
N ALA A 153 8.05 1.16 -6.74
CA ALA A 153 8.23 -0.28 -6.72
C ALA A 153 9.50 -0.68 -7.48
N CYS A 154 10.29 -1.54 -6.86
CA CYS A 154 11.46 -2.18 -7.45
C CYS A 154 11.41 -3.69 -7.20
N PRO A 155 10.84 -4.49 -8.12
CA PRO A 155 10.68 -5.93 -7.93
C PRO A 155 12.00 -6.71 -8.10
N TYR A 156 12.95 -6.13 -8.84
CA TYR A 156 14.26 -6.73 -9.10
C TYR A 156 15.36 -5.75 -8.69
N GLY A 157 15.41 -5.48 -7.38
CA GLY A 157 16.38 -4.58 -6.80
C GLY A 157 17.62 -5.30 -6.27
N ILE A 158 18.75 -4.60 -6.31
CA ILE A 158 19.93 -4.93 -5.53
C ILE A 158 20.28 -3.74 -4.66
N GLN A 159 20.39 -3.98 -3.34
CA GLN A 159 20.95 -3.02 -2.42
C GLN A 159 22.48 -3.11 -2.45
N ASN A 160 23.09 -1.98 -2.80
CA ASN A 160 24.53 -1.78 -2.81
C ASN A 160 25.09 -1.65 -1.38
N ALA A 161 26.41 -1.81 -1.25
CA ALA A 161 27.10 -1.69 0.03
C ALA A 161 27.02 -0.28 0.66
N ASP A 162 26.74 0.75 -0.14
CA ASP A 162 26.51 2.12 0.31
C ASP A 162 25.06 2.39 0.74
N GLY A 163 24.19 1.38 0.67
CA GLY A 163 22.79 1.44 1.05
C GLY A 163 21.84 1.87 -0.07
N THR A 164 22.37 2.28 -1.24
CA THR A 164 21.55 2.63 -2.40
C THR A 164 20.96 1.40 -3.08
N VAL A 165 19.88 1.60 -3.85
CA VAL A 165 19.21 0.56 -4.62
C VAL A 165 19.34 0.81 -6.11
N GLU A 166 19.83 -0.19 -6.82
CA GLU A 166 19.67 -0.30 -8.26
C GLU A 166 18.50 -1.21 -8.57
N CYS A 167 17.65 -0.80 -9.51
CA CYS A 167 16.56 -1.60 -10.01
C CYS A 167 16.78 -1.96 -11.47
N TYR A 168 16.51 -3.22 -11.83
CA TYR A 168 16.78 -3.73 -13.17
C TYR A 168 15.49 -3.93 -13.97
N THR A 169 15.57 -3.66 -15.28
CA THR A 169 14.51 -3.91 -16.27
C THR A 169 14.54 -5.32 -16.82
#